data_AF-C9JMY2-F1
#
_entry.id   AF-C9JMY2-F1
#
_cell.length_a   1.000
_cell.length_b   1.000
_cell.length_c   1.000
_cell.angle_alpha   90.00
_cell.angle_beta   90.00
_cell.angle_gamma   90.00
#
_symmetry.space_group_name_H-M   'P 1'
#
loop_
_entity.id
_entity.type
_entity.pdbx_description
1 polymer ?
#
loop_
_entity_poly.entity_id
_entity_poly.type
_entity_poly.pdbx_seq_one_letter_code
_entity_poly.pdbx_strand_id
1 'polypeptide(L)'
;MELQDPKMNGALPSDAVGYRQEREGFLPSRGPAPGSKPVQFMDFEGKTSFGMSVFNLSNAIMGSGILGLAYAMAHTGVIFFLALLLCIALLSSYSIHLLLTCAGIAGIRAYEQLGQRAFGPAGKVVVATVICLHNVGAMSSYLFIIKSELPLVIGTFLYMDPEGDWFLKGNLLIIIVSVLIILPLALMKHL
;
A
#
# COMPACT_ATOMS: atom_id res chain seq x y z
N MET A 1 -16.74 -49.31 57.78
CA MET A 1 -15.80 -48.25 57.40
C MET A 1 -14.96 -48.83 56.27
N GLU A 2 -15.21 -48.30 55.08
CA GLU A 2 -14.33 -48.22 53.91
C GLU A 2 -13.81 -49.51 53.23
N LEU A 3 -14.50 -49.80 52.12
CA LEU A 3 -13.97 -50.37 50.88
C LEU A 3 -12.78 -49.55 50.36
N GLN A 4 -11.70 -50.23 49.98
CA GLN A 4 -10.80 -49.73 48.95
C GLN A 4 -10.37 -50.89 48.04
N ASP A 5 -11.00 -50.94 46.88
CA ASP A 5 -10.78 -51.93 45.82
C ASP A 5 -9.49 -51.68 45.02
N PRO A 6 -8.95 -52.73 44.38
CA PRO A 6 -7.56 -52.81 43.93
C PRO A 6 -7.36 -52.24 42.53
N LYS A 7 -6.22 -51.57 42.32
CA LYS A 7 -5.71 -51.24 40.98
C LYS A 7 -5.03 -52.48 40.38
N MET A 8 -5.61 -53.05 39.32
CA MET A 8 -4.95 -54.03 38.45
C MET A 8 -4.81 -53.46 37.04
N ASN A 9 -3.56 -53.47 36.55
CA ASN A 9 -3.16 -53.07 35.22
C ASN A 9 -3.73 -54.02 34.16
N GLY A 10 -4.31 -53.46 33.09
CA GLY A 10 -4.66 -54.18 31.87
C GLY A 10 -4.22 -53.35 30.65
N ALA A 11 -3.10 -53.72 30.04
CA ALA A 11 -2.68 -53.19 28.76
C ALA A 11 -3.56 -53.79 27.64
N LEU A 12 -4.11 -52.93 26.77
CA LEU A 12 -4.76 -53.32 25.51
C LEU A 12 -3.91 -52.82 24.32
N PRO A 13 -3.79 -53.61 23.24
CA PRO A 13 -2.88 -53.33 22.12
C PRO A 13 -3.38 -52.18 21.21
N SER A 14 -2.41 -51.46 20.64
CA SER A 14 -2.51 -50.13 20.01
C SER A 14 -3.26 -50.04 18.67
N ASP A 15 -3.82 -51.14 18.13
CA ASP A 15 -4.19 -51.21 16.70
C ASP A 15 -5.71 -51.32 16.42
N ALA A 16 -6.58 -51.17 17.43
CA ALA A 16 -8.03 -51.37 17.30
C ALA A 16 -8.90 -50.09 17.29
N VAL A 17 -8.30 -48.90 17.40
CA VAL A 17 -9.04 -47.63 17.64
C VAL A 17 -9.44 -46.86 16.37
N GLY A 18 -8.78 -47.05 15.22
CA GLY A 18 -9.01 -46.18 14.04
C GLY A 18 -10.15 -46.57 13.09
N TYR A 19 -10.38 -47.87 12.88
CA TYR A 19 -11.35 -48.40 11.91
C TYR A 19 -12.83 -48.08 12.24
N ARG A 20 -13.11 -47.47 13.40
CA ARG A 20 -14.47 -47.13 13.84
C ARG A 20 -14.98 -45.79 13.32
N GLN A 21 -14.12 -44.89 12.85
CA GLN A 21 -14.53 -43.52 12.52
C GLN A 21 -15.14 -43.36 11.11
N GLU A 22 -15.03 -44.37 10.24
CA GLU A 22 -15.55 -44.32 8.85
C GLU A 22 -17.05 -44.61 8.69
N ARG A 23 -17.83 -44.77 9.79
CA ARG A 23 -19.24 -45.22 9.71
C ARG A 23 -20.34 -44.24 10.14
N GLU A 24 -20.05 -42.98 10.45
CA GLU A 24 -21.09 -41.99 10.81
C GLU A 24 -21.49 -41.03 9.68
N GLY A 25 -21.58 -41.57 8.46
CA GLY A 25 -22.32 -40.96 7.35
C GLY A 25 -23.65 -41.67 7.11
N PHE A 26 -24.69 -41.38 7.90
CA PHE A 26 -26.07 -41.79 7.62
C PHE A 26 -27.00 -40.58 7.88
N LEU A 27 -27.27 -39.82 6.81
CA LEU A 27 -27.90 -38.48 6.70
C LEU A 27 -29.43 -38.45 7.04
N PRO A 28 -30.20 -37.35 6.85
CA PRO A 28 -30.08 -35.91 7.23
C PRO A 28 -31.41 -35.29 7.78
N SER A 29 -31.37 -34.14 8.49
CA SER A 29 -32.35 -33.01 8.32
C SER A 29 -32.12 -31.82 9.25
N ARG A 30 -32.08 -30.64 8.62
CA ARG A 30 -32.34 -29.27 9.13
C ARG A 30 -31.16 -28.44 9.69
N GLY A 31 -30.47 -27.79 8.73
CA GLY A 31 -29.96 -26.41 8.85
C GLY A 31 -28.51 -26.21 8.39
N PRO A 32 -28.28 -25.73 7.14
CA PRO A 32 -27.16 -24.81 6.93
C PRO A 32 -27.59 -23.54 6.17
N ALA A 33 -27.06 -22.35 6.49
CA ALA A 33 -25.68 -22.04 6.15
C ALA A 33 -24.85 -21.37 7.26
N PRO A 34 -24.30 -22.15 8.22
CA PRO A 34 -23.15 -21.73 9.00
C PRO A 34 -21.90 -21.90 8.12
N GLY A 35 -21.61 -20.87 7.32
CA GLY A 35 -20.52 -20.90 6.34
C GLY A 35 -19.81 -19.56 6.12
N SER A 36 -20.23 -18.47 6.78
CA SER A 36 -19.43 -17.26 6.85
C SER A 36 -18.30 -17.49 7.87
N LYS A 37 -17.22 -18.15 7.42
CA LYS A 37 -15.92 -18.00 8.08
C LYS A 37 -15.71 -16.49 8.22
N PRO A 38 -15.50 -15.95 9.43
CA PRO A 38 -15.05 -14.57 9.54
C PRO A 38 -13.78 -14.46 8.69
N VAL A 39 -13.65 -13.39 7.93
CA VAL A 39 -12.47 -13.12 7.09
C VAL A 39 -11.28 -12.97 8.04
N GLN A 40 -10.64 -14.08 8.36
CA GLN A 40 -9.66 -14.21 9.41
C GLN A 40 -8.28 -13.91 8.82
N PHE A 41 -7.94 -12.64 8.58
CA PHE A 41 -6.57 -12.23 8.18
C PHE A 41 -6.24 -10.76 8.49
N MET A 42 -6.53 -10.31 9.71
CA MET A 42 -5.98 -9.06 10.28
C MET A 42 -5.42 -9.23 11.70
N ASP A 43 -5.06 -10.45 12.13
CA ASP A 43 -4.40 -10.70 13.44
C ASP A 43 -2.89 -10.39 13.44
N PHE A 44 -2.48 -9.37 12.68
CA PHE A 44 -1.15 -8.80 12.85
C PHE A 44 -1.31 -7.45 13.54
N GLU A 45 -0.94 -7.41 14.82
CA GLU A 45 -0.95 -6.18 15.60
C GLU A 45 -0.05 -5.15 14.90
N GLY A 46 -0.69 -4.16 14.27
CA GLY A 46 0.01 -3.10 13.56
C GLY A 46 0.84 -2.31 14.56
N LYS A 47 2.16 -2.38 14.46
CA LYS A 47 3.10 -1.64 15.33
C LYS A 47 3.03 -0.12 15.16
N THR A 48 2.25 0.37 14.18
CA THR A 48 2.11 1.78 13.82
C THR A 48 0.77 2.30 14.31
N SER A 49 0.79 3.37 15.12
CA SER A 49 -0.43 4.06 15.55
C SER A 49 -1.27 4.56 14.36
N PHE A 50 -2.58 4.69 14.56
CA PHE A 50 -3.50 5.24 13.56
C PHE A 50 -3.03 6.61 13.04
N GLY A 51 -2.61 7.52 13.93
CA GLY A 51 -2.12 8.84 13.53
C GLY A 51 -0.86 8.79 12.64
N MET A 52 0.08 7.88 12.95
CA MET A 52 1.27 7.67 12.13
C MET A 52 0.94 7.07 10.77
N SER A 53 -0.06 6.18 10.71
CA SER A 53 -0.53 5.59 9.45
C SER A 53 -1.20 6.64 8.56
N VAL A 54 -2.03 7.53 9.13
CA VAL A 54 -2.64 8.65 8.42
C VAL A 54 -1.55 9.61 7.91
N PHE A 55 -0.58 9.97 8.76
CA PHE A 55 0.52 10.84 8.35
C PHE A 55 1.36 10.24 7.21
N ASN A 56 1.68 8.95 7.30
CA ASN A 56 2.41 8.25 6.24
C ASN A 56 1.61 8.21 4.92
N LEU A 57 0.29 7.98 5.00
CA LEU A 57 -0.59 8.01 3.84
C LEU A 57 -0.69 9.43 3.25
N SER A 58 -0.82 10.47 4.08
CA SER A 58 -0.86 11.86 3.63
C SER A 58 0.42 12.26 2.91
N ASN A 59 1.60 11.88 3.43
CA ASN A 59 2.87 12.13 2.77
C ASN A 59 2.99 11.40 1.42
N ALA A 60 2.44 10.18 1.33
CA ALA A 60 2.41 9.44 0.07
C ALA A 60 1.51 10.11 -0.99
N ILE A 61 0.46 10.84 -0.58
CA ILE A 61 -0.50 11.49 -1.49
C ILE A 61 -0.07 12.92 -1.88
N MET A 62 0.44 13.73 -0.95
CA MET A 62 0.67 15.18 -1.20
C MET A 62 1.61 15.45 -2.38
N GLY A 63 2.73 14.73 -2.46
CA GLY A 63 3.64 14.67 -3.61
C GLY A 63 4.00 15.98 -4.33
N SER A 64 4.56 15.83 -5.53
CA SER A 64 4.87 16.94 -6.45
C SER A 64 3.64 17.56 -7.12
N GLY A 65 2.52 16.81 -7.16
CA GLY A 65 1.30 17.21 -7.86
C GLY A 65 0.63 18.47 -7.29
N ILE A 66 0.91 18.82 -6.03
CA ILE A 66 0.34 19.99 -5.37
C ILE A 66 0.68 21.32 -6.08
N LEU A 67 1.87 21.42 -6.68
CA LEU A 67 2.27 22.61 -7.43
C LEU A 67 1.44 22.79 -8.71
N GLY A 68 1.00 21.68 -9.31
CA GLY A 68 0.09 21.69 -10.47
C GLY A 68 -1.36 22.02 -10.11
N LEU A 69 -1.77 21.90 -8.83
CA LEU A 69 -3.13 22.19 -8.42
C LEU A 69 -3.47 23.68 -8.54
N ALA A 70 -2.53 24.58 -8.27
CA ALA A 70 -2.73 26.02 -8.44
C ALA A 70 -2.98 26.37 -9.92
N TYR A 71 -2.21 25.76 -10.83
CA TYR A 71 -2.41 25.90 -12.27
C TYR A 71 -3.78 25.34 -12.71
N ALA A 72 -4.16 24.15 -12.24
CA ALA A 72 -5.47 23.57 -12.52
C ALA A 72 -6.61 24.48 -12.03
N MET A 73 -6.52 25.00 -10.80
CA MET A 73 -7.49 25.94 -10.24
C MET A 73 -7.60 27.22 -11.08
N ALA A 74 -6.47 27.78 -11.51
CA ALA A 74 -6.43 28.98 -12.33
C ALA A 74 -7.13 28.79 -13.69
N HIS A 75 -7.02 27.60 -14.29
CA HIS A 75 -7.60 27.32 -15.61
C HIS A 75 -9.03 26.78 -15.59
N THR A 76 -9.46 26.10 -14.53
CA THR A 76 -10.82 25.55 -14.45
C THR A 76 -11.79 26.41 -13.66
N GLY A 77 -11.30 27.39 -12.90
CA GLY A 77 -12.08 28.17 -11.95
C GLY A 77 -12.34 27.44 -10.63
N VAL A 78 -12.57 28.22 -9.56
CA VAL A 78 -12.60 27.72 -8.17
C VAL A 78 -13.73 26.71 -7.93
N ILE A 79 -14.95 26.98 -8.40
CA ILE A 79 -16.12 26.13 -8.16
C ILE A 79 -15.93 24.75 -8.81
N PHE A 80 -15.50 24.72 -10.08
CA PHE A 80 -15.27 23.47 -10.78
C PHE A 80 -14.07 22.71 -10.22
N PHE A 81 -12.99 23.42 -9.85
CA PHE A 81 -11.84 22.83 -9.19
C PHE A 81 -12.21 22.13 -7.87
N LEU A 82 -13.05 22.75 -7.04
CA LEU A 82 -13.55 22.13 -5.81
C LEU A 82 -14.42 20.90 -6.09
N ALA A 83 -15.27 20.94 -7.12
CA ALA A 83 -16.07 19.79 -7.54
C ALA A 83 -15.18 18.63 -8.02
N LEU A 84 -14.13 18.91 -8.79
CA LEU A 84 -13.13 17.92 -9.20
C LEU A 84 -12.38 17.32 -8.01
N LEU A 85 -11.93 18.15 -7.07
CA LEU A 85 -11.26 17.67 -5.86
C LEU A 85 -12.18 16.76 -5.04
N LEU A 86 -13.46 17.12 -4.87
CA LEU A 86 -14.43 16.28 -4.18
C LEU A 86 -14.63 14.95 -4.91
N CYS A 87 -14.76 14.97 -6.24
CA CYS A 87 -14.88 13.77 -7.06
C CYS A 87 -13.68 12.84 -6.90
N ILE A 88 -12.46 13.38 -7.02
CA ILE A 88 -11.20 12.62 -6.86
C ILE A 88 -11.08 12.09 -5.42
N ALA A 89 -11.46 12.87 -4.41
CA ALA A 89 -11.45 12.43 -3.02
C ALA A 89 -12.41 11.24 -2.78
N LEU A 90 -13.62 11.28 -3.33
CA LEU A 90 -14.59 10.18 -3.25
C LEU A 90 -14.08 8.93 -3.99
N LEU A 91 -13.57 9.10 -5.21
CA LEU A 91 -13.02 7.99 -6.01
C LEU A 91 -11.81 7.35 -5.33
N SER A 92 -10.94 8.17 -4.71
CA SER A 92 -9.77 7.70 -3.96
C SER A 92 -10.17 6.95 -2.70
N SER A 93 -11.13 7.48 -1.94
CA SER A 93 -11.68 6.83 -0.74
C SER A 93 -12.27 5.45 -1.10
N TYR A 94 -13.08 5.39 -2.16
CA TYR A 94 -13.63 4.13 -2.66
C TYR A 94 -12.55 3.14 -3.11
N SER A 95 -11.54 3.63 -3.84
CA SER A 95 -10.44 2.79 -4.32
C SER A 95 -9.63 2.20 -3.17
N ILE A 96 -9.30 2.99 -2.14
CA ILE A 96 -8.59 2.53 -0.94
C ILE A 96 -9.43 1.49 -0.20
N HIS A 97 -10.73 1.73 -0.01
CA HIS A 97 -11.62 0.78 0.65
C HIS A 97 -11.71 -0.55 -0.11
N LEU A 98 -11.88 -0.51 -1.44
CA LEU A 98 -11.91 -1.69 -2.29
C LEU A 98 -10.60 -2.46 -2.19
N LEU A 99 -9.47 -1.75 -2.27
CA LEU A 99 -8.15 -2.33 -2.21
C LEU A 99 -7.87 -3.02 -0.87
N LEU A 100 -8.21 -2.36 0.24
CA LEU A 100 -8.07 -2.94 1.58
C LEU A 100 -8.99 -4.15 1.78
N THR A 101 -10.23 -4.08 1.28
CA THR A 101 -11.18 -5.20 1.32
C THR A 101 -10.63 -6.40 0.53
N CYS A 102 -10.14 -6.18 -0.70
CA CYS A 102 -9.54 -7.24 -1.52
C CYS A 102 -8.29 -7.82 -0.86
N ALA A 103 -7.41 -6.97 -0.31
CA ALA A 103 -6.21 -7.41 0.40
C ALA A 103 -6.55 -8.26 1.63
N GLY A 104 -7.58 -7.87 2.39
CA GLY A 104 -8.08 -8.61 3.56
C GLY A 104 -8.67 -9.97 3.20
N ILE A 105 -9.51 -10.04 2.16
CA ILE A 105 -10.11 -11.30 1.70
C ILE A 105 -9.05 -12.24 1.10
N ALA A 106 -8.10 -11.70 0.34
CA ALA A 106 -7.06 -12.50 -0.31
C ALA A 106 -5.90 -12.88 0.63
N GLY A 107 -5.78 -12.24 1.79
CA GLY A 107 -4.61 -12.37 2.68
C GLY A 107 -3.30 -11.90 2.04
N ILE A 108 -3.38 -11.03 1.00
CA ILE A 108 -2.23 -10.60 0.19
C ILE A 108 -2.05 -9.09 0.33
N ARG A 109 -0.82 -8.67 0.69
CA ARG A 109 -0.46 -7.25 0.90
C ARG A 109 0.24 -6.59 -0.29
N ALA A 110 0.79 -7.38 -1.20
CA ALA A 110 1.49 -6.88 -2.38
C ALA A 110 0.52 -6.69 -3.54
N TYR A 111 0.51 -5.50 -4.15
CA TYR A 111 -0.40 -5.16 -5.25
C TYR A 111 -0.29 -6.11 -6.45
N GLU A 112 0.93 -6.44 -6.85
CA GLU A 112 1.19 -7.37 -7.96
C GLU A 112 0.57 -8.75 -7.70
N GLN A 113 0.71 -9.27 -6.48
CA GLN A 113 0.17 -10.56 -6.07
C GLN A 113 -1.36 -10.51 -5.93
N LEU A 114 -1.90 -9.36 -5.53
CA LEU A 114 -3.34 -9.15 -5.48
C LEU A 114 -3.94 -9.14 -6.90
N GLY A 115 -3.26 -8.50 -7.85
CA GLY A 115 -3.60 -8.53 -9.28
C GLY A 115 -3.52 -9.94 -9.87
N GLN A 116 -2.47 -10.70 -9.53
CA GLN A 116 -2.35 -12.13 -9.87
C GLN A 116 -3.55 -12.93 -9.36
N ARG A 117 -3.97 -12.67 -8.11
CA ARG A 117 -5.06 -13.43 -7.49
C ARG A 117 -6.43 -13.09 -8.09
N ALA A 118 -6.64 -11.83 -8.46
CA ALA A 118 -7.91 -11.34 -9.02
C ALA A 118 -8.08 -11.66 -10.52
N PHE A 119 -7.03 -11.49 -11.33
CA PHE A 119 -7.11 -11.58 -12.80
C PHE A 119 -6.09 -12.56 -13.42
N GLY A 120 -5.39 -13.35 -12.62
CA GLY A 120 -4.37 -14.29 -13.10
C GLY A 120 -3.07 -13.60 -13.57
N PRO A 121 -2.24 -14.31 -14.37
CA PRO A 121 -0.94 -13.82 -14.85
C PRO A 121 -0.97 -12.46 -15.53
N ALA A 122 -2.03 -12.17 -16.30
CA ALA A 122 -2.18 -10.88 -16.97
C ALA A 122 -2.35 -9.73 -15.95
N GLY A 123 -3.15 -9.94 -14.91
CA GLY A 123 -3.35 -8.94 -13.85
C GLY A 123 -2.07 -8.57 -13.12
N LYS A 124 -1.20 -9.55 -12.87
CA LYS A 124 0.12 -9.35 -12.28
C LYS A 124 0.97 -8.39 -13.11
N VAL A 125 1.08 -8.66 -14.40
CA VAL A 125 1.88 -7.85 -15.33
C VAL A 125 1.31 -6.44 -15.47
N VAL A 126 -0.02 -6.31 -15.58
CA VAL A 126 -0.69 -5.00 -15.65
C VAL A 126 -0.41 -4.17 -14.41
N VAL A 127 -0.60 -4.75 -13.21
CA VAL A 127 -0.35 -4.04 -11.95
C VAL A 127 1.12 -3.66 -11.82
N ALA A 128 2.06 -4.56 -12.12
CA ALA A 128 3.49 -4.25 -12.10
C ALA A 128 3.85 -3.13 -13.08
N THR A 129 3.26 -3.13 -14.29
CA THR A 129 3.48 -2.09 -15.29
C THR A 129 2.94 -0.74 -14.82
N VAL A 130 1.74 -0.70 -14.25
CA VAL A 130 1.14 0.53 -13.70
C VAL A 130 1.98 1.10 -12.57
N ILE A 131 2.46 0.25 -11.65
CA ILE A 131 3.35 0.67 -10.55
C ILE A 131 4.67 1.22 -11.09
N CYS A 132 5.24 0.55 -12.10
CA CYS A 132 6.47 1.01 -12.75
C CYS A 132 6.28 2.39 -13.40
N LEU A 133 5.21 2.57 -14.20
CA LEU A 133 4.89 3.84 -14.82
C LEU A 133 4.62 4.95 -13.78
N HIS A 134 3.93 4.63 -12.70
CA HIS A 134 3.69 5.56 -11.60
C HIS A 134 5.02 6.01 -10.95
N ASN A 135 5.92 5.08 -10.65
CA ASN A 135 7.22 5.41 -10.04
C ASN A 135 8.09 6.25 -10.99
N VAL A 136 8.15 5.91 -12.28
CA VAL A 136 8.88 6.70 -13.28
C VAL A 136 8.30 8.11 -13.39
N GLY A 137 6.97 8.24 -13.43
CA GLY A 137 6.28 9.53 -13.46
C GLY A 137 6.49 10.36 -12.19
N ALA A 138 6.46 9.73 -11.01
CA ALA A 138 6.72 10.39 -9.74
C ALA A 138 8.16 10.92 -9.68
N MET A 139 9.15 10.09 -10.02
CA MET A 139 10.56 10.50 -10.02
C MET A 139 10.83 11.60 -11.06
N SER A 140 10.25 11.50 -12.26
CA SER A 140 10.42 12.54 -13.29
C SER A 140 9.79 13.87 -12.88
N SER A 141 8.64 13.84 -12.19
CA SER A 141 7.99 15.03 -11.64
C SER A 141 8.84 15.70 -10.56
N TYR A 142 9.45 14.94 -9.65
CA TYR A 142 10.36 15.52 -8.65
C TYR A 142 11.61 16.15 -9.29
N LEU A 143 12.20 15.49 -10.29
CA LEU A 143 13.32 16.06 -11.05
C LEU A 143 12.93 17.34 -11.79
N PHE A 144 11.71 17.40 -12.33
CA PHE A 144 11.20 18.61 -12.97
C PHE A 144 11.08 19.77 -11.98
N ILE A 145 10.54 19.55 -10.78
CA ILE A 145 10.46 20.57 -9.72
C ILE A 145 11.86 21.09 -9.34
N ILE A 146 12.84 20.20 -9.20
CA ILE A 146 14.23 20.58 -8.91
C ILE A 146 14.79 21.50 -10.02
N LYS A 147 14.42 21.24 -11.27
CA LYS A 147 14.85 22.05 -12.41
C LYS A 147 14.11 23.39 -12.51
N SER A 148 12.80 23.42 -12.27
CA SER A 148 11.97 24.61 -12.53
C SER A 148 11.78 25.51 -11.30
N GLU A 149 11.52 24.92 -10.13
CA GLU A 149 11.09 25.65 -8.94
C GLU A 149 12.24 25.99 -7.99
N LEU A 150 13.18 25.06 -7.78
CA LEU A 150 14.29 25.29 -6.85
C LEU A 150 15.14 26.52 -7.19
N PRO A 151 15.50 26.82 -8.45
CA PRO A 151 16.23 28.04 -8.77
C PRO A 151 15.46 29.30 -8.35
N LEU A 152 14.15 29.29 -8.53
CA LEU A 152 13.26 30.40 -8.20
C LEU A 152 13.19 30.61 -6.67
N VAL A 153 13.07 29.52 -5.92
CA VAL A 153 13.08 29.54 -4.45
C VAL A 153 14.41 30.04 -3.91
N ILE A 154 15.54 29.56 -4.45
CA ILE A 154 16.88 29.97 -4.03
C ILE A 154 17.14 31.44 -4.35
N GLY A 155 16.79 31.90 -5.56
CA GLY A 155 16.96 33.30 -5.96
C GLY A 155 16.14 34.26 -5.09
N THR A 156 14.90 33.88 -4.76
CA THR A 156 14.04 34.64 -3.84
C THR A 156 14.61 34.69 -2.42
N PHE A 157 15.15 33.58 -1.93
CA PHE A 157 15.69 33.50 -0.57
C PHE A 157 17.02 34.26 -0.41
N LEU A 158 17.86 34.26 -1.44
CA LEU A 158 19.19 34.90 -1.43
C LEU A 158 19.18 36.34 -1.96
N TYR A 159 18.03 36.89 -2.37
CA TYR A 159 17.93 38.22 -2.98
C TYR A 159 18.89 38.41 -4.19
N MET A 160 19.14 37.33 -4.93
CA MET A 160 20.02 37.31 -6.09
C MET A 160 19.22 37.18 -7.37
N ASP A 161 19.62 37.93 -8.41
CA ASP A 161 19.02 37.83 -9.74
C ASP A 161 19.30 36.45 -10.35
N PRO A 162 18.26 35.67 -10.74
CA PRO A 162 18.42 34.36 -11.38
C PRO A 162 19.21 34.36 -12.68
N GLU A 163 19.41 35.53 -13.28
CA GLU A 163 20.06 35.69 -14.57
C GLU A 163 21.59 35.82 -14.48
N GLY A 164 22.14 36.18 -13.31
CA GLY A 164 23.57 36.47 -13.14
C GLY A 164 24.44 35.24 -12.88
N ASP A 165 23.89 34.24 -12.21
CA ASP A 165 24.70 33.20 -11.58
C ASP A 165 24.53 31.81 -12.19
N TRP A 166 25.66 31.15 -12.45
CA TRP A 166 25.72 29.86 -13.14
C TRP A 166 24.97 28.73 -12.41
N PHE A 167 24.80 28.85 -11.08
CA PHE A 167 24.10 27.89 -10.23
C PHE A 167 22.57 28.04 -10.24
N LEU A 168 22.01 29.18 -10.70
CA LEU A 168 20.56 29.34 -10.91
C LEU A 168 20.09 28.80 -12.27
N LYS A 169 21.00 28.33 -13.13
CA LYS A 169 20.62 27.61 -14.35
C LYS A 169 20.03 26.26 -13.95
N GLY A 170 18.70 26.10 -14.08
CA GLY A 170 17.99 24.87 -13.70
C GLY A 170 18.57 23.57 -14.27
N ASN A 171 19.18 23.62 -15.47
CA ASN A 171 19.88 22.47 -16.07
C ASN A 171 21.19 22.10 -15.36
N LEU A 172 21.94 23.07 -14.82
CA LEU A 172 23.14 22.80 -14.02
C LEU A 172 22.75 22.39 -12.60
N LEU A 173 21.74 23.05 -12.02
CA LEU A 173 21.25 22.74 -10.67
C LEU A 173 20.74 21.30 -10.58
N ILE A 174 19.96 20.83 -11.56
CA ILE A 174 19.51 19.43 -11.58
C ILE A 174 20.68 18.45 -11.68
N ILE A 175 21.75 18.75 -12.45
CA ILE A 175 22.94 17.90 -12.54
C ILE A 175 23.66 17.86 -11.18
N ILE A 176 23.86 19.02 -10.55
CA ILE A 176 24.52 19.12 -9.25
C ILE A 176 23.74 18.34 -8.18
N VAL A 177 22.44 18.59 -8.05
CA VAL A 177 21.57 17.91 -7.08
C VAL A 177 21.51 16.40 -7.36
N SER A 178 21.45 16.00 -8.64
CA SER A 178 21.43 14.58 -9.00
C SER A 178 22.72 13.87 -8.64
N VAL A 179 23.88 14.46 -8.93
CA VAL A 179 25.19 13.83 -8.69
C VAL A 179 25.59 13.86 -7.21
N LEU A 180 25.34 14.97 -6.51
CA LEU A 180 25.79 15.15 -5.13
C LEU A 180 24.81 14.61 -4.08
N ILE A 181 23.52 14.52 -4.40
CA ILE A 181 22.48 14.11 -3.45
C ILE A 181 21.83 12.81 -3.93
N ILE A 182 21.16 12.83 -5.08
CA ILE A 182 20.32 11.69 -5.51
C ILE A 182 21.16 10.43 -5.75
N LEU A 183 22.29 10.54 -6.44
CA LEU A 183 23.16 9.43 -6.79
C LEU A 183 23.77 8.72 -5.56
N PRO A 184 24.38 9.41 -4.57
CA PRO A 184 24.88 8.74 -3.37
C PRO A 184 23.75 8.15 -2.51
N LEU A 185 22.58 8.79 -2.46
CA LEU A 185 21.40 8.24 -1.79
C LEU A 185 20.88 6.97 -2.48
N ALA A 186 20.83 6.96 -3.82
CA ALA A 186 20.40 5.81 -4.61
C ALA A 186 21.40 4.64 -4.58
N LEU A 187 22.70 4.92 -4.40
CA LEU A 187 23.74 3.88 -4.30
C LEU A 187 23.87 3.30 -2.88
N MET A 188 23.18 3.89 -1.89
CA MET A 188 23.22 3.40 -0.51
C MET A 188 22.54 2.03 -0.43
N LYS A 189 23.35 0.98 -0.24
CA LYS A 189 22.95 -0.43 -0.32
C LYS A 189 22.07 -0.92 0.85
N HIS A 190 21.95 -0.13 1.90
CA HIS A 190 21.14 -0.41 3.09
C HIS A 190 20.27 0.81 3.36
N LEU A 191 18.98 0.68 3.02
CA LEU A 191 17.92 1.57 3.45
C LEU A 191 16.83 0.74 4.13
#